data_AF-V6SP90-F1
#
_entry.id   AF-V6SP90-F1
#
_cell.length_a   1.000
_cell.length_b   1.000
_cell.length_c   1.000
_cell.angle_alpha   90.00
_cell.angle_beta   90.00
_cell.angle_gamma   90.00
#
_symmetry.space_group_name_H-M   'P 1'
#
loop_
_entity.id
_entity.type
_entity.pdbx_description
1 polymer ?
#
loop_
_entity_poly.entity_id
_entity_poly.type
_entity_poly.pdbx_seq_one_letter_code
_entity_poly.pdbx_strand_id
1 'polypeptide(L)' 'MTVASIGKIEPKQVYRVLNGDHGASLGTIISIAKGLDIQPKELFDFEFNLEKE' A
#
# COMPACT_ATOMS: atom_id res chain seq x y z
N MET A 1 -13.06 -9.30 -7.72
CA MET A 1 -12.93 -7.88 -7.29
C MET A 1 -11.47 -7.66 -6.90
N THR A 2 -10.81 -6.60 -7.33
CA THR A 2 -9.37 -6.35 -7.04
C THR A 2 -9.23 -5.33 -5.91
N VAL A 3 -8.07 -5.33 -5.21
CA VAL A 3 -7.76 -4.34 -4.15
C VAL A 3 -7.92 -2.90 -4.66
N ALA A 4 -7.51 -2.64 -5.90
CA ALA A 4 -7.72 -1.36 -6.58
C ALA A 4 -9.20 -0.97 -6.67
N SER A 5 -10.06 -1.92 -7.07
CA SER A 5 -11.51 -1.68 -7.20
C SER A 5 -12.22 -1.47 -5.86
N ILE A 6 -11.80 -2.16 -4.80
CA ILE A 6 -12.39 -2.02 -3.45
C ILE A 6 -11.90 -0.74 -2.77
N GLY A 7 -10.61 -0.43 -2.92
CA GLY A 7 -9.99 0.79 -2.40
C GLY A 7 -10.35 2.06 -3.15
N LYS A 8 -11.06 1.98 -4.29
CA LYS A 8 -11.32 3.11 -5.20
C LYS A 8 -10.02 3.83 -5.61
N ILE A 9 -8.98 3.06 -5.90
CA ILE A 9 -7.67 3.55 -6.31
C ILE A 9 -7.35 3.01 -7.70
N GLU A 10 -6.71 3.81 -8.53
CA GLU A 10 -6.30 3.35 -9.85
C GLU A 10 -5.29 2.20 -9.73
N PRO A 11 -5.45 1.11 -10.50
CA PRO A 11 -4.51 -0.02 -10.46
C PRO A 11 -3.05 0.41 -10.65
N LYS A 12 -2.80 1.43 -11.48
CA LYS A 12 -1.47 2.00 -11.70
C LYS A 12 -0.85 2.55 -10.42
N GLN A 13 -1.63 3.12 -9.50
CA GLN A 13 -1.11 3.60 -8.22
C GLN A 13 -0.68 2.45 -7.32
N VAL A 14 -1.42 1.34 -7.31
CA VAL A 14 -1.03 0.14 -6.55
C VAL A 14 0.30 -0.41 -7.07
N TYR A 15 0.48 -0.52 -8.39
CA TYR A 15 1.75 -0.98 -8.97
C TYR A 15 2.95 -0.10 -8.62
N ARG A 16 2.80 1.23 -8.63
CA ARG A 16 3.89 2.16 -8.29
C ARG A 16 4.35 2.01 -6.84
N VAL A 17 3.40 1.73 -5.93
CA VAL A 17 3.72 1.46 -4.51
C VAL A 17 4.45 0.12 -4.38
N LEU A 18 3.98 -0.93 -5.06
CA LEU A 18 4.63 -2.25 -5.03
C LEU A 18 6.05 -2.24 -5.58
N ASN A 19 6.30 -1.45 -6.63
CA ASN A 19 7.63 -1.34 -7.25
C ASN A 19 8.56 -0.37 -6.52
N GLY A 20 8.07 0.38 -5.52
CA GLY A 20 8.86 1.42 -4.86
C GLY A 20 9.17 2.65 -5.73
N ASP A 21 8.50 2.80 -6.87
CA ASP A 21 8.76 3.88 -7.84
C ASP A 21 8.43 5.27 -7.28
N HIS A 22 7.52 5.35 -6.29
CA HIS A 22 7.10 6.57 -5.63
C HIS A 22 6.56 6.30 -4.22
N GLY A 23 6.82 7.21 -3.29
CA GLY A 23 6.20 7.19 -1.97
C GLY A 23 4.67 7.27 -2.05
N ALA A 24 3.98 6.38 -1.34
CA ALA A 24 2.53 6.41 -1.22
C ALA A 24 2.10 7.58 -0.32
N SER A 25 1.07 8.33 -0.71
CA SER A 25 0.43 9.26 0.22
C SER A 25 -0.35 8.50 1.29
N LEU A 26 -0.58 9.13 2.45
CA LEU A 26 -1.40 8.55 3.51
C LEU A 26 -2.81 8.19 3.02
N GLY A 27 -3.38 8.98 2.10
CA GLY A 27 -4.68 8.68 1.48
C GLY A 27 -4.66 7.38 0.67
N THR A 28 -3.59 7.15 -0.11
CA THR A 28 -3.39 5.91 -0.87
C THR A 28 -3.27 4.71 0.06
N ILE A 29 -2.53 4.84 1.16
CA ILE A 29 -2.37 3.78 2.17
C ILE A 29 -3.71 3.39 2.78
N ILE A 30 -4.55 4.37 3.16
CA ILE A 30 -5.90 4.11 3.70
C ILE A 30 -6.77 3.39 2.68
N SER A 31 -6.73 3.82 1.41
CA SER A 31 -7.48 3.16 0.34
C SER A 31 -7.03 1.72 0.10
N ILE A 32 -5.74 1.43 0.18
CA ILE A 32 -5.20 0.06 0.07
C ILE A 32 -5.67 -0.79 1.26
N ALA A 33 -5.53 -0.29 2.50
CA ALA A 33 -5.96 -0.99 3.70
C ALA A 33 -7.44 -1.35 3.65
N LYS A 34 -8.28 -0.39 3.21
CA LYS A 34 -9.71 -0.62 2.97
C LYS A 34 -9.96 -1.67 1.88
N GLY A 35 -9.14 -1.67 0.83
CA GLY A 35 -9.20 -2.66 -0.25
C GLY A 35 -8.86 -4.08 0.17
N LEU A 36 -8.08 -4.22 1.24
CA LEU A 36 -7.60 -5.48 1.82
C LEU A 36 -8.39 -5.92 3.06
N ASP A 37 -9.32 -5.10 3.54
CA ASP A 37 -10.08 -5.30 4.79
C ASP A 37 -9.19 -5.48 6.04
N ILE A 38 -8.14 -4.66 6.13
CA ILE A 38 -7.19 -4.64 7.26
C ILE A 38 -7.07 -3.23 7.85
N GLN A 39 -6.51 -3.13 9.05
CA GLN A 39 -6.14 -1.84 9.63
C GLN A 39 -4.90 -1.27 8.91
N PRO A 40 -4.80 0.05 8.69
CA PRO A 40 -3.62 0.64 8.05
C PRO A 40 -2.29 0.29 8.72
N LYS A 41 -2.27 0.06 10.04
CA LYS A 41 -1.06 -0.35 10.78
C LYS A 41 -0.49 -1.68 10.30
N GLU A 42 -1.33 -2.58 9.80
CA GLU A 42 -0.92 -3.91 9.33
C GLU A 42 -0.11 -3.81 8.03
N LEU A 43 -0.24 -2.71 7.27
CA LEU A 43 0.62 -2.43 6.11
C LEU A 43 2.06 -2.02 6.51
N PHE A 44 2.27 -1.65 7.77
CA PHE A 44 3.55 -1.22 8.32
C PHE A 44 4.14 -2.19 9.34
N ASP A 45 3.53 -3.37 9.49
CA ASP A 45 4.03 -4.43 10.37
C ASP A 45 5.12 -5.23 9.64
N PHE A 46 6.24 -4.55 9.34
CA PHE A 46 7.41 -5.13 8.68
C PHE A 46 8.68 -4.86 9.49
N GLU A 47 9.63 -5.80 9.42
CA GLU A 47 10.97 -5.61 9.95
C GLU A 47 11.84 -4.87 8.92
N PHE A 48 12.30 -3.68 9.28
CA PHE A 48 13.26 -2.94 8.47
C PHE A 48 14.68 -3.26 8.92
N ASN A 49 15.42 -4.04 8.13
CA ASN A 49 16.81 -4.36 8.42
C ASN A 49 17.74 -3.25 7.89
N LEU A 50 18.27 -2.43 8.81
CA LEU A 50 19.18 -1.31 8.51
C LEU A 50 20.57 -1.74 8.03
N GLU A 51 20.95 -3.01 8.17
CA GLU A 51 22.30 -3.50 7.82
C GLU A 51 22.46 -3.85 6.33
N LYS A 52 21.41 -3.69 5.52
CA LYS A 52 21.36 -4.14 4.12
C LYS A 52 21.36 -3.02 3.08
N GLU A 53 21.74 -1.81 3.44
CA GLU A 53 21.99 -0.71 2.48
C GLU A 53 23.43 -0.68 1.96
#